data_AF-A0A1R3JT70-F1
#
_entry.id   AF-A0A1R3JT70-F1
#
_cell.length_a   1.000
_cell.length_b   1.000
_cell.length_c   1.000
_cell.angle_alpha   90.00
_cell.angle_beta   90.00
_cell.angle_gamma   90.00
#
_symmetry.space_group_name_H-M   'P 1'
#
loop_
_entity.id
_entity.type
_entity.pdbx_description
1 polymer ?
#
loop_
_entity_poly.entity_id
_entity_poly.type
_entity_poly.pdbx_seq_one_letter_code
_entity_poly.pdbx_strand_id
1 'polypeptide(L)'
;MAETTVHKPVNQVLSSLVDQEVGHQMDNHNLSSDELHRTYTVDEFEVRILEPERFGGPWETRATIPMQSSENALTVRVVTLFNTTTKENESLLAIGTAYVQGEDVAARGRVLLFSFGRNSDNPQNLVSEVYSKELKGAISALASLQGQLLIASGPKIILHKWTGSELNGIAFYDAPPLYVVSLNIVKNFILLGDVHKSIYFLSWKEQGAQLSLLAKDFGSLDCFATEFLIDGSTLSLMVSDEQKNIQIFYYAPKMSESWKGQKLLARAEFHVGAHVTKFLRLQMLSTSSDRTSSTATTDKTNRFALLFGTLDGSLGCIAPLDELTFRRLQSLQKKLVDAVPHVAGLNPRSFRQFRSNGKAHRPGPDSIVDCELLCHYEMLPLEEQLEIAHQIGTTRSQILSNLNDLTLGTSFL
;
A
#
# COMPACT_ATOMS: atom_id res chain seq x y z
N MET A 1 10.21 -6.52 9.64
CA MET A 1 9.53 -7.01 10.86
C MET A 1 9.76 -8.50 10.89
N ALA A 2 10.14 -9.05 12.03
CA ALA A 2 10.23 -10.48 12.26
C ALA A 2 9.20 -10.85 13.34
N GLU A 3 8.58 -12.00 13.16
CA GLU A 3 7.63 -12.61 14.07
C GLU A 3 8.20 -13.96 14.49
N THR A 4 8.22 -14.23 15.78
CA THR A 4 8.69 -15.50 16.34
C THR A 4 7.64 -16.08 17.27
N THR A 5 7.13 -17.26 16.95
CA THR A 5 6.20 -17.97 17.83
C THR A 5 6.95 -18.61 19.00
N VAL A 6 6.55 -18.24 20.22
CA VAL A 6 7.16 -18.73 21.47
C VAL A 6 6.12 -19.46 22.30
N HIS A 7 6.51 -20.55 22.96
CA HIS A 7 5.66 -21.27 23.90
C HIS A 7 5.81 -20.68 25.30
N LYS A 8 4.73 -20.10 25.84
CA LYS A 8 4.68 -19.55 27.21
C LYS A 8 3.66 -20.31 28.07
N PRO A 9 3.97 -20.65 29.32
CA PRO A 9 2.99 -21.20 30.26
C PRO A 9 1.80 -20.25 30.49
N VAL A 10 0.60 -20.78 30.71
CA VAL A 10 -0.64 -19.98 30.91
C VAL A 10 -0.47 -18.90 31.97
N ASN A 11 0.19 -19.21 33.09
CA ASN A 11 0.38 -18.25 34.16
C ASN A 11 1.18 -17.01 33.74
N GLN A 12 2.18 -17.16 32.86
CA GLN A 12 2.97 -16.05 32.31
C GLN A 12 2.16 -15.20 31.32
N VAL A 13 1.33 -15.86 30.50
CA VAL A 13 0.42 -15.17 29.58
C VAL A 13 -0.59 -14.36 30.38
N LEU A 14 -1.23 -14.95 31.39
CA LEU A 14 -2.20 -14.27 32.24
C LEU A 14 -1.57 -13.09 33.01
N SER A 15 -0.36 -13.24 33.56
CA SER A 15 0.30 -12.11 34.23
C SER A 15 0.56 -10.93 33.30
N SER A 16 0.90 -11.18 32.03
CA SER A 16 1.13 -10.12 31.04
C SER A 16 -0.14 -9.37 30.62
N LEU A 17 -1.32 -9.96 30.86
CA LEU A 17 -2.62 -9.32 30.64
C LEU A 17 -3.05 -8.47 31.84
N VAL A 18 -2.67 -8.86 33.06
CA VAL A 18 -3.11 -8.21 34.31
C VAL A 18 -2.29 -6.96 34.66
N ASP A 19 -0.99 -6.92 34.33
CA ASP A 19 -0.08 -5.83 34.76
C ASP A 19 -0.36 -4.45 34.12
N GLN A 20 -1.34 -4.31 33.23
CA GLN A 20 -1.64 -3.05 32.54
C GLN A 20 -3.06 -2.49 32.79
N GLU A 21 -3.91 -3.19 33.53
CA GLU A 21 -5.19 -2.65 34.01
C GLU A 21 -5.10 -2.23 35.47
N VAL A 22 -5.56 -1.02 35.75
CA VAL A 22 -5.74 -0.52 37.12
C VAL A 22 -6.75 -1.41 37.83
N GLY A 23 -6.26 -2.31 38.69
CA GLY A 23 -6.95 -2.75 39.90
C GLY A 23 -8.11 -3.75 39.79
N HIS A 24 -8.32 -4.43 38.66
CA HIS A 24 -9.21 -5.58 38.63
C HIS A 24 -8.39 -6.88 38.69
N GLN A 25 -8.26 -7.44 39.89
CA GLN A 25 -7.90 -8.84 40.06
C GLN A 25 -8.94 -9.68 39.31
N MET A 26 -8.56 -10.28 38.18
CA MET A 26 -9.29 -11.44 37.70
C MET A 26 -9.11 -12.52 38.77
N ASP A 27 -10.18 -12.81 39.51
CA ASP A 27 -10.22 -13.91 40.46
C ASP A 27 -9.91 -15.21 39.71
N ASN A 28 -8.66 -15.66 39.76
CA ASN A 28 -8.17 -16.94 39.24
C ASN A 28 -8.68 -18.14 40.08
N HIS A 29 -9.91 -18.08 40.54
CA HIS A 29 -10.57 -19.19 41.21
C HIS A 29 -11.22 -20.06 40.14
N ASN A 30 -10.47 -21.02 39.57
CA ASN A 30 -10.93 -22.33 39.09
C ASN A 30 -9.94 -23.09 38.18
N LEU A 31 -8.75 -22.57 37.87
CA LEU A 31 -7.78 -23.32 37.05
C LEU A 31 -7.00 -24.33 37.90
N SER A 32 -6.99 -25.58 37.47
CA SER A 32 -6.19 -26.64 38.10
C SER A 32 -4.68 -26.41 37.89
N SER A 33 -3.84 -26.99 38.75
CA SER A 33 -2.37 -26.90 38.64
C SER A 33 -1.86 -27.34 37.26
N ASP A 34 -2.49 -28.34 36.65
CA ASP A 34 -2.13 -28.83 35.31
C ASP A 34 -2.53 -27.86 34.19
N GLU A 35 -3.60 -27.09 34.36
CA GLU A 35 -4.04 -26.09 33.39
C GLU A 35 -3.15 -24.85 33.40
N LEU A 36 -2.59 -24.46 34.55
CA LEU A 36 -1.63 -23.36 34.68
C LEU A 36 -0.28 -23.64 33.97
N HIS A 37 0.07 -24.92 33.81
CA HIS A 37 1.28 -25.37 33.12
C HIS A 37 1.07 -25.67 31.64
N ARG A 38 -0.16 -25.55 31.11
CA ARG A 38 -0.38 -25.65 29.67
C ARG A 38 0.38 -24.51 28.97
N THR A 39 1.05 -24.85 27.88
CA THR A 39 1.79 -23.88 27.09
C THR A 39 0.90 -23.33 25.99
N TYR A 40 0.78 -22.00 25.91
CA TYR A 40 0.18 -21.29 24.80
C TYR A 40 1.26 -20.77 23.86
N THR A 41 0.94 -20.75 22.57
CA THR A 41 1.74 -20.07 21.55
C THR A 41 1.44 -18.58 21.61
N VAL A 42 2.47 -17.78 21.81
CA VAL A 42 2.41 -16.32 21.76
C VAL A 42 3.45 -15.84 20.75
N ASP A 43 3.06 -14.95 19.86
CA ASP A 43 3.97 -14.36 18.89
C ASP A 43 4.69 -13.16 19.51
N GLU A 44 6.01 -13.11 19.33
CA GLU A 44 6.87 -11.99 19.70
C GLU A 44 7.37 -11.29 18.44
N PHE A 45 7.27 -9.96 18.45
CA PHE A 45 7.60 -9.14 17.29
C PHE A 45 8.88 -8.33 17.52
N GLU A 46 9.64 -8.13 16.45
CA GLU A 46 10.77 -7.21 16.46
C GLU A 46 10.99 -6.55 15.10
N VAL A 47 11.61 -5.38 15.12
CA VAL A 47 12.06 -4.67 13.92
C VAL A 47 13.58 -4.77 13.82
N ARG A 48 14.05 -5.48 12.80
CA ARG A 48 15.48 -5.61 12.47
C ARG A 48 15.87 -4.60 11.40
N ILE A 49 17.03 -3.99 11.56
CA ILE A 49 17.69 -3.18 10.52
C ILE A 49 18.81 -4.03 9.93
N LEU A 50 18.71 -4.25 8.63
CA LEU A 50 19.62 -5.08 7.87
C LEU A 50 20.50 -4.20 6.98
N GLU A 51 21.78 -4.52 6.91
CA GLU A 51 22.74 -3.88 6.01
C GLU A 51 23.54 -4.98 5.30
N PRO A 52 23.77 -4.88 3.97
CA PRO A 52 24.64 -5.82 3.30
C PRO A 52 26.09 -5.55 3.72
N GLU A 53 26.86 -6.59 4.03
CA GLU A 53 28.28 -6.46 4.42
C GLU A 53 29.10 -5.73 3.33
N ARG A 54 28.75 -6.01 2.08
CA ARG A 54 29.28 -5.39 0.86
C ARG A 54 28.24 -5.50 -0.25
N PHE A 55 28.41 -4.77 -1.35
CA PHE A 55 27.52 -4.92 -2.51
C PHE A 55 27.50 -6.38 -2.99
N GLY A 56 26.31 -7.00 -3.02
CA GLY A 56 26.13 -8.42 -3.34
C GLY A 56 26.59 -9.42 -2.26
N GLY A 57 26.95 -8.94 -1.07
CA GLY A 57 27.28 -9.78 0.09
C GLY A 57 26.05 -10.23 0.91
N PRO A 58 26.25 -11.04 1.95
CA PRO A 58 25.17 -11.43 2.85
C PRO A 58 24.62 -10.22 3.62
N TRP A 59 23.32 -10.29 3.94
CA TRP A 59 22.65 -9.30 4.78
C TRP A 59 22.90 -9.61 6.26
N GLU A 60 23.38 -8.63 7.01
CA GLU A 60 23.63 -8.75 8.45
C GLU A 60 22.64 -7.90 9.25
N THR A 61 22.24 -8.39 10.43
CA THR A 61 21.44 -7.60 11.37
C THR A 61 22.34 -6.62 12.11
N ARG A 62 22.10 -5.33 11.90
CA ARG A 62 22.85 -4.22 12.50
C ARG A 62 22.22 -3.70 13.79
N ALA A 63 20.90 -3.76 13.88
CA ALA A 63 20.16 -3.39 15.07
C ALA A 63 18.85 -4.17 15.15
N THR A 64 18.39 -4.42 16.38
CA THR A 64 17.12 -5.09 16.67
C THR A 64 16.34 -4.26 17.67
N ILE A 65 15.08 -3.99 17.36
CA ILE A 65 14.14 -3.26 18.21
C ILE A 65 13.05 -4.26 18.62
N PRO A 66 13.12 -4.83 19.83
CA PRO A 66 12.11 -5.77 20.31
C PRO A 66 10.82 -5.03 20.70
N MET A 67 9.68 -5.63 20.38
CA MET A 67 8.39 -5.18 20.90
C MET A 67 8.17 -5.75 22.32
N GLN A 68 7.23 -5.19 23.06
CA GLN A 68 6.84 -5.71 24.38
C GLN A 68 6.04 -7.01 24.25
N SER A 69 5.78 -7.70 25.37
CA SER A 69 4.89 -8.87 25.35
C SER A 69 3.50 -8.48 24.87
N SER A 70 2.92 -9.33 24.01
CA SER A 70 1.63 -9.12 23.35
C SER A 70 1.57 -7.86 22.49
N GLU A 71 2.71 -7.25 22.13
CA GLU A 71 2.76 -6.09 21.26
C GLU A 71 3.19 -6.48 19.84
N ASN A 72 2.27 -6.31 18.90
CA ASN A 72 2.51 -6.63 17.50
C ASN A 72 2.94 -5.37 16.75
N ALA A 73 4.05 -5.45 16.01
CA ALA A 73 4.42 -4.41 15.06
C ALA A 73 3.51 -4.49 13.82
N LEU A 74 2.69 -3.46 13.61
CA LEU A 74 1.69 -3.45 12.53
C LEU A 74 2.20 -2.73 11.29
N THR A 75 2.96 -1.65 11.49
CA THR A 75 3.43 -0.80 10.38
C THR A 75 4.80 -0.24 10.68
N VAL A 76 5.65 -0.19 9.66
CA VAL A 76 6.99 0.39 9.71
C VAL A 76 7.18 1.26 8.48
N ARG A 77 7.53 2.53 8.68
CA ARG A 77 7.76 3.50 7.60
C ARG A 77 8.93 4.39 7.94
N VAL A 78 9.76 4.69 6.94
CA VAL A 78 10.65 5.85 7.01
C VAL A 78 9.80 7.09 6.74
N VAL A 79 9.82 8.06 7.65
CA VAL A 79 9.06 9.29 7.58
C VAL A 79 10.00 10.48 7.70
N THR A 80 9.77 11.50 6.87
CA THR A 80 10.48 12.79 7.00
C THR A 80 9.56 13.77 7.73
N LEU A 81 9.97 14.22 8.91
CA LEU A 81 9.20 15.13 9.76
C LEU A 81 9.96 16.46 9.91
N PHE A 82 9.24 17.57 9.86
CA PHE A 82 9.76 18.89 10.15
C PHE A 82 9.75 19.10 11.66
N ASN A 83 10.94 19.20 12.26
CA ASN A 83 11.10 19.50 13.67
C ASN A 83 10.84 20.99 13.89
N THR A 84 9.77 21.30 14.63
CA THR A 84 9.37 22.69 14.87
C THR A 84 10.33 23.48 15.75
N THR A 85 11.18 22.80 16.53
CA THR A 85 12.15 23.39 17.45
C THR A 85 13.45 23.72 16.72
N THR A 86 14.04 22.75 16.02
CA THR A 86 15.30 22.94 15.27
C THR A 86 15.10 23.62 13.91
N LYS A 87 13.87 23.61 13.38
CA LYS A 87 13.50 24.10 12.04
C LYS A 87 14.12 23.29 10.90
N GLU A 88 14.44 22.02 11.15
CA GLU A 88 15.03 21.11 10.17
C GLU A 88 14.11 19.93 9.88
N ASN A 89 14.33 19.28 8.73
CA ASN A 89 13.66 18.04 8.38
C ASN A 89 14.50 16.85 8.88
N GLU A 90 13.87 15.97 9.65
CA GLU A 90 14.48 14.77 10.21
C GLU A 90 13.85 13.54 9.55
N SER A 91 14.69 12.59 9.11
CA SER A 91 14.22 11.30 8.62
C SER A 91 14.31 10.27 9.74
N LEU A 92 13.14 9.77 10.16
CA LEU A 92 12.98 8.86 11.29
C LEU A 92 12.34 7.55 10.82
N LEU A 93 12.64 6.47 11.52
CA LEU A 93 11.89 5.23 11.43
C LEU A 93 10.69 5.32 12.36
N ALA A 94 9.49 5.31 11.79
CA ALA A 94 8.25 5.28 12.55
C ALA A 94 7.67 3.87 12.57
N ILE A 95 7.35 3.39 13.77
CA ILE A 95 6.75 2.08 14.01
C ILE A 95 5.41 2.30 14.73
N GLY A 96 4.36 1.68 14.19
CA GLY A 96 3.05 1.62 14.81
C GLY A 96 2.76 0.21 15.27
N THR A 97 2.31 0.08 16.51
CA THR A 97 2.06 -1.22 17.15
C THR A 97 0.63 -1.34 17.68
N ALA A 98 0.26 -2.55 18.08
CA ALA A 98 -0.95 -2.81 18.86
C ALA A 98 -0.69 -3.88 19.92
N TYR A 99 -1.26 -3.70 21.10
CA TYR A 99 -1.31 -4.73 22.12
C TYR A 99 -2.49 -5.68 21.81
N VAL A 100 -2.19 -6.95 21.56
CA VAL A 100 -3.17 -8.00 21.23
C VAL A 100 -3.41 -8.85 22.49
N GLN A 101 -4.42 -8.47 23.26
CA GLN A 101 -4.68 -9.00 24.61
C GLN A 101 -6.06 -9.69 24.72
N GLY A 102 -6.70 -9.98 23.59
CA GLY A 102 -8.07 -10.51 23.52
C GLY A 102 -9.11 -9.44 23.14
N GLU A 103 -10.32 -9.87 22.81
CA GLU A 103 -11.41 -9.00 22.36
C GLU A 103 -12.00 -8.15 23.49
N ASP A 104 -12.04 -8.69 24.72
CA ASP A 104 -12.62 -8.01 25.88
C ASP A 104 -11.73 -6.89 26.44
N VAL A 105 -10.46 -6.84 26.03
CA VAL A 105 -9.51 -5.82 26.46
C VAL A 105 -9.53 -4.64 25.49
N ALA A 106 -9.62 -3.43 26.03
CA ALA A 106 -9.61 -2.23 25.20
C ALA A 106 -8.34 -2.13 24.35
N ALA A 107 -8.52 -2.04 23.02
CA ALA A 107 -7.40 -1.95 22.09
C ALA A 107 -6.51 -0.73 22.39
N ARG A 108 -5.21 -0.99 22.55
CA ARG A 108 -4.15 0.02 22.71
C ARG A 108 -3.04 -0.23 21.71
N GLY A 109 -2.25 0.80 21.44
CA GLY A 109 -1.09 0.69 20.56
C GLY A 109 -0.06 1.75 20.88
N ARG A 110 1.14 1.60 20.34
CA ARG A 110 2.25 2.50 20.58
C ARG A 110 2.78 3.08 19.28
N VAL A 111 3.18 4.35 19.33
CA VAL A 111 3.94 4.99 18.26
C VAL A 111 5.37 5.12 18.74
N LEU A 112 6.29 4.59 17.97
CA LEU A 112 7.73 4.68 18.22
C LEU A 112 8.39 5.43 17.08
N LEU A 113 9.27 6.38 17.41
CA LEU A 113 10.15 7.02 16.44
C LEU A 113 11.60 6.75 16.82
N PHE A 114 12.37 6.32 15.83
CA PHE A 114 13.80 6.09 15.96
C PHE A 114 14.57 6.97 14.97
N SER A 115 15.64 7.60 15.45
CA SER A 115 16.60 8.27 14.58
C SER A 115 17.71 7.31 14.19
N PHE A 116 18.23 7.50 12.97
CA PHE A 116 19.41 6.79 12.47
C PHE A 116 20.64 7.66 12.64
N GLY A 117 21.70 7.10 13.20
CA GLY A 117 22.97 7.81 13.37
C GLY A 117 23.86 7.11 14.39
N ARG A 118 25.18 7.26 14.23
CA ARG A 118 26.13 6.82 15.26
C ARG A 118 26.01 7.79 16.43
N ASN A 119 25.47 7.33 17.54
CA ASN A 119 25.50 8.12 18.77
C ASN A 119 26.97 8.38 19.16
N SER A 120 27.31 9.63 19.50
CA SER A 120 28.67 10.00 19.94
C SER A 120 29.11 9.19 21.17
N ASP A 121 28.15 8.81 22.01
CA ASP A 121 28.40 8.14 23.28
C ASP A 121 28.48 6.61 23.12
N ASN A 122 27.86 6.06 22.06
CA ASN A 122 27.95 4.64 21.75
C ASN A 122 27.88 4.41 20.23
N PRO A 123 29.02 4.40 19.53
CA PRO A 123 29.06 4.30 18.07
C PRO A 123 28.56 2.94 17.52
N GLN A 124 28.33 1.94 18.38
CA GLN A 124 27.69 0.67 18.02
C GLN A 124 26.16 0.78 17.93
N ASN A 125 25.54 1.74 18.64
CA ASN A 125 24.10 1.97 18.55
C ASN A 125 23.82 2.84 17.32
N LEU A 126 23.43 2.18 16.23
CA LEU A 126 23.07 2.81 14.96
C LEU A 126 21.68 3.48 14.99
N VAL A 127 20.92 3.21 16.05
CA VAL A 127 19.51 3.57 16.17
C VAL A 127 19.26 4.01 17.60
N SER A 128 18.59 5.14 17.76
CA SER A 128 18.16 5.65 19.06
C SER A 128 16.67 5.93 19.06
N GLU A 129 15.97 5.44 20.08
CA GLU A 129 14.57 5.81 20.34
C GLU A 129 14.53 7.30 20.73
N VAL A 130 13.80 8.10 19.94
CA VAL A 130 13.62 9.54 20.20
C VAL A 130 12.21 9.85 20.69
N TYR A 131 11.26 8.93 20.47
CA TYR A 131 9.89 9.07 20.92
C TYR A 131 9.22 7.71 21.11
N SER A 132 8.45 7.59 22.19
CA SER A 132 7.64 6.42 22.49
C SER A 132 6.42 6.85 23.28
N LYS A 133 5.23 6.57 22.76
CA LYS A 133 3.97 6.91 23.43
C LYS A 133 2.87 5.92 23.10
N GLU A 134 2.21 5.44 24.15
CA GLU A 134 0.98 4.67 24.03
C GLU A 134 -0.22 5.57 23.72
N LEU A 135 -1.08 5.10 22.82
CA LEU A 135 -2.29 5.75 22.36
C LEU A 135 -3.48 4.78 22.44
N LYS A 136 -4.67 5.34 22.40
CA LYS A 136 -5.93 4.58 22.37
C LYS A 136 -6.16 4.02 20.98
N GLY A 137 -6.40 2.72 20.88
CA GLY A 137 -6.55 2.00 19.63
C GLY A 137 -5.22 1.55 19.03
N ALA A 138 -5.29 0.54 18.16
CA ALA A 138 -4.15 0.05 17.39
C ALA A 138 -3.59 1.13 16.45
N ILE A 139 -2.26 1.22 16.34
CA ILE A 139 -1.59 2.10 15.38
C ILE A 139 -1.40 1.34 14.08
N SER A 140 -2.43 1.34 13.24
CA SER A 140 -2.50 0.47 12.06
C SER A 140 -1.71 1.00 10.86
N ALA A 141 -1.57 2.32 10.75
CA ALA A 141 -0.89 2.94 9.62
C ALA A 141 -0.25 4.28 10.01
N LEU A 142 0.91 4.56 9.41
CA LEU A 142 1.69 5.77 9.60
C LEU A 142 2.11 6.33 8.24
N ALA A 143 2.17 7.65 8.10
CA ALA A 143 2.73 8.30 6.91
C ALA A 143 3.20 9.73 7.19
N SER A 144 4.18 10.20 6.41
CA SER A 144 4.58 11.61 6.42
C SER A 144 3.69 12.45 5.51
N LEU A 145 3.13 13.52 6.05
CA LEU A 145 2.33 14.50 5.34
C LEU A 145 2.95 15.89 5.54
N GLN A 146 3.65 16.41 4.52
CA GLN A 146 4.23 17.76 4.56
C GLN A 146 5.06 18.05 5.82
N GLY A 147 5.93 17.10 6.21
CA GLY A 147 6.76 17.22 7.42
C GLY A 147 6.01 16.96 8.73
N GLN A 148 4.80 16.43 8.68
CA GLN A 148 4.01 16.06 9.86
C GLN A 148 3.71 14.57 9.85
N LEU A 149 3.43 13.99 11.01
CA LEU A 149 3.16 12.56 11.14
C LEU A 149 1.65 12.32 11.17
N LEU A 150 1.13 11.63 10.16
CA LEU A 150 -0.25 11.18 10.11
C LEU A 150 -0.34 9.77 10.70
N ILE A 151 -1.22 9.60 11.69
CA ILE A 151 -1.35 8.38 12.49
C ILE A 151 -2.78 7.87 12.39
N ALA A 152 -2.95 6.62 11.96
CA ALA A 152 -4.21 5.90 12.10
C ALA A 152 -4.23 5.15 13.44
N SER A 153 -5.03 5.64 14.39
CA SER A 153 -5.18 5.14 15.76
C SER A 153 -6.61 4.64 15.96
N GLY A 154 -6.84 3.34 15.79
CA GLY A 154 -8.18 2.76 15.72
C GLY A 154 -9.04 3.46 14.65
N PRO A 155 -10.24 3.98 14.98
CA PRO A 155 -11.10 4.67 14.02
C PRO A 155 -10.69 6.14 13.76
N LYS A 156 -9.60 6.63 14.34
CA LYS A 156 -9.20 8.04 14.21
C LYS A 156 -7.94 8.19 13.37
N ILE A 157 -7.95 9.15 12.46
CA ILE A 157 -6.76 9.59 11.72
C ILE A 157 -6.36 10.94 12.28
N ILE A 158 -5.17 11.03 12.87
CA ILE A 158 -4.72 12.23 13.59
C ILE A 158 -3.38 12.68 13.01
N LEU A 159 -3.31 13.95 12.62
CA LEU A 159 -2.11 14.60 12.13
C LEU A 159 -1.37 15.26 13.30
N HIS A 160 -0.07 14.99 13.41
CA HIS A 160 0.77 15.46 14.51
C HIS A 160 1.97 16.27 14.01
N LYS A 161 2.29 17.36 14.70
CA LYS A 161 3.55 18.09 14.55
C LYS A 161 4.62 17.49 15.44
N TRP A 162 5.84 17.43 14.93
CA TRP A 162 7.02 16.93 15.64
C TRP A 162 7.85 18.09 16.21
N THR A 163 8.17 18.03 17.50
CA THR A 163 8.99 19.06 18.19
C THR A 163 10.44 18.65 18.41
N GLY A 164 10.84 17.44 18.00
CA GLY A 164 12.11 16.81 18.39
C GLY A 164 12.01 15.92 19.63
N SER A 165 10.97 16.09 20.43
CA SER A 165 10.72 15.29 21.64
C SER A 165 9.27 14.87 21.82
N GLU A 166 8.32 15.58 21.20
CA GLU A 166 6.89 15.33 21.34
C GLU A 166 6.14 15.37 20.01
N LEU A 167 5.06 14.60 19.94
CA LEU A 167 4.05 14.65 18.89
C LEU A 167 2.79 15.37 19.40
N ASN A 168 2.50 16.52 18.77
CA ASN A 168 1.35 17.34 19.12
C ASN A 168 0.28 17.24 18.04
N GLY A 169 -0.90 16.70 18.40
CA GLY A 169 -2.03 16.55 17.48
C GLY A 169 -2.60 17.91 17.08
N ILE A 170 -2.76 18.13 15.76
CA ILE A 170 -3.25 19.41 15.22
C ILE A 170 -4.57 19.30 14.44
N ALA A 171 -4.88 18.10 13.95
CA ALA A 171 -6.09 17.85 13.17
C ALA A 171 -6.45 16.38 13.26
N PHE A 172 -7.73 16.07 13.13
CA PHE A 172 -8.21 14.70 13.10
C PHE A 172 -9.32 14.51 12.09
N TYR A 173 -9.52 13.27 11.70
CA TYR A 173 -10.66 12.77 10.94
C TYR A 173 -11.11 11.46 11.57
N ASP A 174 -12.39 11.34 11.89
CA ASP A 174 -12.97 10.08 12.34
C ASP A 174 -13.27 9.22 11.09
N ALA A 175 -12.47 8.17 10.88
CA ALA A 175 -12.66 7.16 9.85
C ALA A 175 -13.75 6.18 10.30
N PRO A 176 -14.96 6.20 9.71
CA PRO A 176 -16.03 5.31 10.12
C PRO A 176 -15.85 3.91 9.50
N PRO A 177 -16.19 2.83 10.22
CA PRO A 177 -15.96 2.57 11.64
C PRO A 177 -15.01 1.37 11.89
N LEU A 178 -14.22 0.93 10.91
CA LEU A 178 -13.58 -0.39 11.00
C LEU A 178 -12.09 -0.32 11.28
N TYR A 179 -11.24 -0.19 10.26
CA TYR A 179 -9.79 -0.29 10.45
C TYR A 179 -9.04 0.12 9.20
N VAL A 180 -8.08 1.04 9.32
CA VAL A 180 -7.25 1.48 8.20
C VAL A 180 -6.13 0.48 7.95
N VAL A 181 -6.22 -0.25 6.84
CA VAL A 181 -5.22 -1.23 6.39
C VAL A 181 -4.14 -0.59 5.51
N SER A 182 -4.46 0.55 4.88
CA SER A 182 -3.58 1.19 3.92
C SER A 182 -3.67 2.72 4.02
N LEU A 183 -2.52 3.39 4.01
CA LEU A 183 -2.40 4.84 4.11
C LEU A 183 -1.30 5.32 3.16
N ASN A 184 -1.68 6.09 2.15
CA ASN A 184 -0.74 6.65 1.18
C ASN A 184 -1.02 8.14 0.94
N ILE A 185 0.02 8.87 0.55
CA ILE A 185 0.02 10.32 0.44
C ILE A 185 0.63 10.78 -0.89
N VAL A 186 0.03 11.80 -1.51
CA VAL A 186 0.59 12.62 -2.59
C VAL A 186 0.32 14.08 -2.29
N LYS A 187 1.38 14.89 -2.13
CA LYS A 187 1.25 16.31 -1.77
C LYS A 187 0.43 16.48 -0.49
N ASN A 188 -0.78 17.01 -0.57
CA ASN A 188 -1.72 17.17 0.53
C ASN A 188 -2.92 16.20 0.46
N PHE A 189 -2.92 15.29 -0.52
CA PHE A 189 -3.96 14.28 -0.67
C PHE A 189 -3.59 13.00 0.07
N ILE A 190 -4.59 12.40 0.69
CA ILE A 190 -4.46 11.21 1.53
C ILE A 190 -5.44 10.17 1.00
N LEU A 191 -4.96 8.96 0.76
CA LEU A 191 -5.78 7.81 0.38
C LEU A 191 -5.75 6.80 1.53
N LEU A 192 -6.92 6.50 2.06
CA LEU A 192 -7.14 5.49 3.09
C LEU A 192 -7.78 4.26 2.45
N GLY A 193 -7.31 3.08 2.80
CA GLY A 193 -8.02 1.82 2.59
C GLY A 193 -8.57 1.31 3.92
N ASP A 194 -9.86 1.01 3.96
CA ASP A 194 -10.55 0.41 5.10
C ASP A 194 -10.75 -1.09 4.87
N VAL A 195 -10.63 -1.88 5.95
CA VAL A 195 -10.74 -3.34 5.91
C VAL A 195 -12.05 -3.87 5.29
N HIS A 196 -13.18 -3.13 5.34
CA HIS A 196 -14.43 -3.55 4.67
C HIS A 196 -15.21 -2.44 3.94
N LYS A 197 -14.85 -1.16 4.15
CA LYS A 197 -15.53 0.01 3.58
C LYS A 197 -14.73 0.66 2.45
N SER A 198 -14.00 -0.13 1.68
CA SER A 198 -13.30 0.33 0.48
C SER A 198 -12.35 1.48 0.80
N ILE A 199 -12.31 2.53 -0.03
CA ILE A 199 -11.34 3.62 0.06
C ILE A 199 -11.97 4.99 0.38
N TYR A 200 -11.20 5.81 1.10
CA TYR A 200 -11.53 7.20 1.42
C TYR A 200 -10.44 8.13 0.88
N PHE A 201 -10.87 9.19 0.19
CA PHE A 201 -9.99 10.19 -0.39
C PHE A 201 -10.13 11.51 0.37
N LEU A 202 -9.09 11.88 1.11
CA LEU A 202 -9.05 13.06 1.95
C LEU A 202 -8.06 14.09 1.39
N SER A 203 -8.24 15.34 1.79
CA SER A 203 -7.22 16.38 1.66
C SER A 203 -6.94 17.07 2.98
N TRP A 204 -5.67 17.39 3.17
CA TRP A 204 -5.21 18.29 4.20
C TRP A 204 -5.30 19.74 3.73
N LYS A 205 -5.92 20.56 4.56
CA LYS A 205 -6.00 22.01 4.41
C LYS A 205 -5.27 22.64 5.59
N GLU A 206 -4.09 23.18 5.29
CA GLU A 206 -3.28 23.90 6.27
C GLU A 206 -4.04 25.10 6.83
N GLN A 207 -4.73 25.85 5.95
CA GLN A 207 -5.64 26.91 6.37
C GLN A 207 -6.85 26.28 7.09
N GLY A 208 -6.95 26.54 8.39
CA GLY A 208 -7.98 25.98 9.26
C GLY A 208 -7.62 24.65 9.91
N ALA A 209 -6.40 24.13 9.68
CA ALA A 209 -5.88 22.91 10.28
C ALA A 209 -6.88 21.72 10.22
N GLN A 210 -7.36 21.39 9.02
CA GLN A 210 -8.42 20.41 8.86
C GLN A 210 -8.08 19.29 7.86
N LEU A 211 -8.39 18.06 8.26
CA LEU A 211 -8.50 16.91 7.36
C LEU A 211 -9.94 16.86 6.82
N SER A 212 -10.10 17.04 5.50
CA SER A 212 -11.41 17.04 4.86
C SER A 212 -11.60 15.84 3.93
N LEU A 213 -12.70 15.10 4.10
CA LEU A 213 -13.12 14.08 3.14
C LEU A 213 -13.52 14.77 1.83
N LEU A 214 -12.85 14.40 0.74
CA LEU A 214 -13.23 14.83 -0.61
C LEU A 214 -14.30 13.90 -1.18
N ALA A 215 -14.02 12.60 -1.15
CA ALA A 215 -14.89 11.57 -1.67
C ALA A 215 -14.58 10.22 -1.04
N LYS A 216 -15.50 9.27 -1.15
CA LYS A 216 -15.25 7.87 -0.83
C LYS A 216 -15.93 6.95 -1.82
N ASP A 217 -15.50 5.70 -1.84
CA ASP A 217 -16.32 4.65 -2.41
C ASP A 217 -17.42 4.25 -1.40
N PHE A 218 -18.62 3.99 -1.92
CA PHE A 218 -19.76 3.54 -1.13
C PHE A 218 -20.00 2.03 -1.28
N GLY A 219 -19.20 1.36 -2.11
CA GLY A 219 -19.15 -0.09 -2.19
C GLY A 219 -18.62 -0.73 -0.89
N SER A 220 -18.93 -2.01 -0.72
CA SER A 220 -18.27 -2.86 0.28
C SER A 220 -17.17 -3.63 -0.44
N LEU A 221 -15.94 -3.26 -0.15
CA LEU A 221 -14.73 -3.85 -0.69
C LEU A 221 -13.77 -4.04 0.47
N ASP A 222 -13.26 -5.26 0.60
CA ASP A 222 -12.33 -5.63 1.66
C ASP A 222 -10.92 -5.32 1.19
N CYS A 223 -10.40 -4.15 1.60
CA CYS A 223 -9.17 -3.59 1.07
C CYS A 223 -7.95 -4.36 1.57
N PHE A 224 -6.98 -4.59 0.68
CA PHE A 224 -5.66 -5.10 1.05
C PHE A 224 -4.61 -3.99 0.98
N ALA A 225 -4.51 -3.35 -0.18
CA ALA A 225 -3.61 -2.22 -0.38
C ALA A 225 -4.23 -1.16 -1.29
N THR A 226 -3.85 0.09 -1.04
CA THR A 226 -4.14 1.24 -1.90
C THR A 226 -2.86 1.87 -2.39
N GLU A 227 -2.94 2.65 -3.46
CA GLU A 227 -1.89 3.58 -3.88
C GLU A 227 -2.41 4.59 -4.92
N PHE A 228 -1.71 5.69 -5.11
CA PHE A 228 -1.98 6.64 -6.18
C PHE A 228 -1.27 6.26 -7.49
N LEU A 229 -2.03 6.17 -8.58
CA LEU A 229 -1.48 6.09 -9.94
C LEU A 229 -1.39 7.51 -10.51
N ILE A 230 -0.20 7.92 -10.98
CA ILE A 230 0.05 9.28 -11.48
C ILE A 230 0.36 9.21 -12.97
N ASP A 231 -0.46 9.87 -13.77
CA ASP A 231 -0.29 10.01 -15.22
C ASP A 231 -0.30 11.49 -15.62
N GLY A 232 0.87 12.12 -15.62
CA GLY A 232 1.00 13.53 -15.93
C GLY A 232 0.24 14.38 -14.91
N SER A 233 -0.83 15.05 -15.35
CA SER A 233 -1.72 15.81 -14.47
C SER A 233 -2.85 14.99 -13.84
N THR A 234 -3.04 13.75 -14.30
CA THR A 234 -4.10 12.86 -13.83
C THR A 234 -3.63 12.09 -12.60
N LEU A 235 -4.45 12.15 -11.55
CA LEU A 235 -4.25 11.39 -10.32
C LEU A 235 -5.41 10.42 -10.16
N SER A 236 -5.10 9.12 -10.11
CA SER A 236 -6.07 8.06 -9.93
C SER A 236 -5.80 7.29 -8.63
N LEU A 237 -6.83 6.68 -8.07
CA LEU A 237 -6.80 6.02 -6.77
C LEU A 237 -6.93 4.51 -7.00
N MET A 238 -5.86 3.77 -6.76
CA MET A 238 -5.85 2.31 -6.92
C MET A 238 -6.19 1.62 -5.61
N VAL A 239 -6.92 0.52 -5.71
CA VAL A 239 -7.18 -0.41 -4.61
C VAL A 239 -7.06 -1.85 -5.08
N SER A 240 -6.59 -2.72 -4.20
CA SER A 240 -6.63 -4.17 -4.33
C SER A 240 -7.52 -4.78 -3.25
N ASP A 241 -8.21 -5.87 -3.58
CA ASP A 241 -9.21 -6.49 -2.70
C ASP A 241 -8.95 -7.97 -2.39
N GLU A 242 -9.71 -8.49 -1.42
CA GLU A 242 -9.72 -9.90 -1.01
C GLU A 242 -10.10 -10.85 -2.17
N GLN A 243 -10.84 -10.37 -3.16
CA GLN A 243 -11.26 -11.14 -4.34
C GLN A 243 -10.20 -11.12 -5.45
N LYS A 244 -8.98 -10.64 -5.15
CA LYS A 244 -7.82 -10.61 -6.05
C LYS A 244 -8.04 -9.70 -7.25
N ASN A 245 -8.92 -8.71 -7.11
CA ASN A 245 -9.10 -7.67 -8.10
C ASN A 245 -8.24 -6.45 -7.76
N ILE A 246 -7.99 -5.68 -8.80
CA ILE A 246 -7.56 -4.28 -8.71
C ILE A 246 -8.65 -3.42 -9.33
N GLN A 247 -8.95 -2.30 -8.69
CA GLN A 247 -9.81 -1.26 -9.23
C GLN A 247 -9.09 0.10 -9.20
N ILE A 248 -9.38 0.92 -10.21
CA ILE A 248 -8.89 2.29 -10.31
C ILE A 248 -10.08 3.24 -10.22
N PHE A 249 -10.07 4.11 -9.22
CA PHE A 249 -11.09 5.11 -8.96
C PHE A 249 -10.63 6.52 -9.31
N TYR A 250 -11.57 7.34 -9.76
CA TYR A 250 -11.35 8.74 -10.09
C TYR A 250 -12.18 9.63 -9.15
N TYR A 251 -11.57 10.73 -8.72
CA TYR A 251 -12.30 11.84 -8.10
C TYR A 251 -12.75 12.82 -9.19
N ALA A 252 -14.03 12.79 -9.53
CA ALA A 252 -14.60 13.56 -10.64
C ALA A 252 -15.80 14.41 -10.20
N PRO A 253 -15.61 15.46 -9.37
CA PRO A 253 -16.70 16.20 -8.72
C PRO A 253 -17.65 16.92 -9.68
N LYS A 254 -17.21 17.16 -10.92
CA LYS A 254 -18.02 17.79 -11.97
C LYS A 254 -18.98 16.80 -12.65
N MET A 255 -18.81 15.50 -12.45
CA MET A 255 -19.65 14.46 -13.06
C MET A 255 -20.88 14.21 -12.18
N SER A 256 -22.07 14.12 -12.77
CA SER A 256 -23.33 13.86 -12.03
C SER A 256 -23.31 12.53 -11.27
N GLU A 257 -22.68 11.50 -11.85
CA GLU A 257 -22.51 10.16 -11.24
C GLU A 257 -21.73 10.19 -9.92
N SER A 258 -20.91 11.22 -9.70
CA SER A 258 -20.11 11.39 -8.48
C SER A 258 -20.89 11.93 -7.28
N TRP A 259 -22.20 12.16 -7.44
CA TRP A 259 -23.05 12.73 -6.39
C TRP A 259 -22.50 14.05 -5.85
N LYS A 260 -22.27 15.00 -6.76
CA LYS A 260 -21.65 16.30 -6.45
C LYS A 260 -20.25 16.16 -5.83
N GLY A 261 -19.49 15.14 -6.25
CA GLY A 261 -18.13 14.85 -5.79
C GLY A 261 -18.00 13.97 -4.57
N GLN A 262 -19.07 13.59 -3.88
CA GLN A 262 -18.96 12.76 -2.68
C GLN A 262 -18.57 11.30 -2.99
N LYS A 263 -18.89 10.82 -4.19
CA LYS A 263 -18.68 9.43 -4.62
C LYS A 263 -17.50 9.31 -5.59
N LEU A 264 -16.58 8.40 -5.27
CA LEU A 264 -15.52 7.96 -6.17
C LEU A 264 -16.10 7.10 -7.30
N LEU A 265 -15.55 7.26 -8.50
CA LEU A 265 -16.02 6.55 -9.69
C LEU A 265 -14.99 5.51 -10.13
N ALA A 266 -15.38 4.23 -10.13
CA ALA A 266 -14.57 3.17 -10.71
C ALA A 266 -14.43 3.40 -12.23
N ARG A 267 -13.19 3.42 -12.72
CA ARG A 267 -12.85 3.68 -14.13
C ARG A 267 -12.07 2.56 -14.79
N ALA A 268 -11.47 1.67 -14.01
CA ALA A 268 -10.87 0.46 -14.54
C ALA A 268 -10.92 -0.65 -13.49
N GLU A 269 -11.00 -1.89 -13.95
CA GLU A 269 -11.04 -3.09 -13.11
C GLU A 269 -10.20 -4.17 -13.77
N PHE A 270 -9.50 -4.98 -12.97
CA PHE A 270 -8.68 -6.07 -13.47
C PHE A 270 -8.54 -7.16 -12.42
N HIS A 271 -8.86 -8.40 -12.77
CA HIS A 271 -8.61 -9.54 -11.89
C HIS A 271 -7.18 -10.06 -12.06
N VAL A 272 -6.36 -9.87 -11.01
CA VAL A 272 -4.94 -10.27 -10.99
C VAL A 272 -4.83 -11.78 -10.88
N GLY A 273 -5.68 -12.40 -10.07
CA GLY A 273 -5.63 -13.83 -9.73
C GLY A 273 -4.86 -14.15 -8.43
N ALA A 274 -4.22 -13.14 -7.84
CA ALA A 274 -3.49 -13.23 -6.59
C ALA A 274 -3.76 -12.01 -5.69
N HIS A 275 -3.60 -12.18 -4.38
CA HIS A 275 -3.78 -11.09 -3.42
C HIS A 275 -2.60 -10.14 -3.48
N VAL A 276 -2.86 -8.87 -3.79
CA VAL A 276 -1.85 -7.81 -3.80
C VAL A 276 -1.87 -7.10 -2.44
N THR A 277 -0.76 -7.12 -1.71
CA THR A 277 -0.69 -6.57 -0.34
C THR A 277 0.15 -5.32 -0.25
N LYS A 278 0.91 -4.98 -1.29
CA LYS A 278 1.74 -3.78 -1.32
C LYS A 278 1.94 -3.26 -2.73
N PHE A 279 1.82 -1.95 -2.86
CA PHE A 279 2.25 -1.19 -4.03
C PHE A 279 3.47 -0.34 -3.68
N LEU A 280 4.31 -0.14 -4.68
CA LEU A 280 5.44 0.78 -4.70
C LEU A 280 5.32 1.66 -5.94
N ARG A 281 5.17 2.97 -5.72
CA ARG A 281 5.21 3.96 -6.80
C ARG A 281 6.63 4.19 -7.26
N LEU A 282 6.86 4.01 -8.57
CA LEU A 282 8.14 4.25 -9.21
C LEU A 282 7.96 5.18 -10.40
N GLN A 283 8.82 6.19 -10.50
CA GLN A 283 8.78 7.14 -11.60
C GLN A 283 9.19 6.43 -12.90
N MET A 284 8.37 6.55 -13.94
CA MET A 284 8.65 5.94 -15.25
C MET A 284 9.80 6.67 -15.95
N LEU A 285 10.62 5.89 -16.63
CA LEU A 285 11.68 6.42 -17.49
C LEU A 285 11.07 7.09 -18.73
N SER A 286 11.74 8.12 -19.25
CA SER A 286 11.33 8.75 -20.49
C SER A 286 11.55 7.82 -21.68
N THR A 287 10.52 7.72 -22.53
CA THR A 287 10.50 6.85 -23.71
C THR A 287 10.67 7.64 -25.00
N SER A 288 10.80 6.95 -26.14
CA SER A 288 10.93 7.59 -27.45
C SER A 288 9.72 8.47 -27.80
N SER A 289 8.53 8.05 -27.35
CA SER A 289 7.26 8.77 -27.52
C SER A 289 7.20 10.12 -26.78
N ASP A 290 7.97 10.29 -25.70
CA ASP A 290 8.02 11.53 -24.91
C ASP A 290 8.94 12.59 -25.54
N ARG A 291 9.84 12.19 -26.45
CA ARG A 291 10.87 13.06 -27.03
C ARG A 291 10.38 13.96 -28.17
N THR A 292 9.15 13.78 -28.63
CA THR A 292 8.55 14.62 -29.69
C THR A 292 8.04 15.97 -29.18
N SER A 293 7.92 16.18 -27.87
CA SER A 293 7.65 17.50 -27.29
C SER A 293 8.96 18.25 -27.06
N SER A 294 9.17 19.31 -27.84
CA SER A 294 10.42 20.04 -28.05
C SER A 294 10.92 20.92 -26.90
N THR A 295 10.96 20.42 -25.67
CA THR A 295 11.63 21.09 -24.53
C THR A 295 12.46 20.09 -23.75
N ALA A 296 13.68 19.89 -24.24
CA ALA A 296 14.73 19.15 -23.54
C ALA A 296 15.17 19.92 -22.29
N THR A 297 14.66 19.55 -21.11
CA THR A 297 15.29 19.95 -19.84
C THR A 297 15.15 18.97 -18.67
N THR A 298 14.37 17.87 -18.74
CA THR A 298 14.43 16.81 -17.71
C THR A 298 14.09 15.43 -18.26
N ASP A 299 15.00 14.46 -18.14
CA ASP A 299 14.79 13.02 -18.46
C ASP A 299 13.74 12.32 -17.55
N LYS A 300 13.00 13.09 -16.75
CA LYS A 300 12.06 12.60 -15.74
C LYS A 300 10.63 12.88 -16.18
N THR A 301 9.85 11.81 -16.38
CA THR A 301 8.43 11.92 -16.68
C THR A 301 7.64 12.22 -15.40
N ASN A 302 6.53 12.97 -15.47
CA ASN A 302 5.58 13.02 -14.35
C ASN A 302 4.59 11.84 -14.42
N ARG A 303 5.08 10.65 -14.76
CA ARG A 303 4.32 9.41 -14.81
C ARG A 303 4.93 8.43 -13.82
N PHE A 304 4.08 7.76 -13.05
CA PHE A 304 4.52 6.80 -12.04
C PHE A 304 3.76 5.51 -12.23
N ALA A 305 4.48 4.41 -12.39
CA ALA A 305 3.92 3.08 -12.38
C ALA A 305 3.86 2.53 -10.96
N LEU A 306 3.07 1.48 -10.78
CA LEU A 306 2.86 0.79 -9.53
C LEU A 306 3.44 -0.61 -9.64
N LEU A 307 4.63 -0.80 -9.08
CA LEU A 307 5.17 -2.13 -8.83
C LEU A 307 4.43 -2.73 -7.63
N PHE A 308 4.06 -4.00 -7.70
CA PHE A 308 3.37 -4.66 -6.60
C PHE A 308 3.86 -6.09 -6.42
N GLY A 309 3.78 -6.56 -5.17
CA GLY A 309 4.00 -7.94 -4.81
C GLY A 309 2.70 -8.61 -4.39
N THR A 310 2.60 -9.90 -4.69
CA THR A 310 1.45 -10.74 -4.35
C THR A 310 1.79 -11.73 -3.23
N LEU A 311 0.77 -12.30 -2.59
CA LEU A 311 0.95 -13.37 -1.59
C LEU A 311 1.40 -14.71 -2.17
N ASP A 312 1.34 -14.91 -3.49
CA ASP A 312 1.87 -16.10 -4.17
C ASP A 312 3.33 -15.94 -4.64
N GLY A 313 3.97 -14.81 -4.30
CA GLY A 313 5.39 -14.56 -4.57
C GLY A 313 5.67 -13.96 -5.95
N SER A 314 4.64 -13.65 -6.74
CA SER A 314 4.82 -12.93 -8.00
C SER A 314 5.01 -11.42 -7.79
N LEU A 315 5.69 -10.80 -8.76
CA LEU A 315 5.80 -9.35 -8.87
C LEU A 315 5.08 -8.92 -10.15
N GLY A 316 4.31 -7.84 -10.07
CA GLY A 316 3.60 -7.29 -11.21
C GLY A 316 3.72 -5.77 -11.24
N CYS A 317 3.35 -5.17 -12.37
CA CYS A 317 3.40 -3.73 -12.57
C CYS A 317 2.13 -3.23 -13.25
N ILE A 318 1.58 -2.11 -12.77
CA ILE A 318 0.57 -1.34 -13.51
C ILE A 318 1.16 0.00 -13.90
N ALA A 319 1.20 0.27 -15.19
CA ALA A 319 1.69 1.52 -15.75
C ALA A 319 0.57 2.23 -16.54
N PRO A 320 0.48 3.57 -16.45
CA PRO A 320 -0.43 4.33 -17.29
C PRO A 320 0.02 4.31 -18.75
N LEU A 321 -0.95 4.33 -19.66
CA LEU A 321 -0.75 4.40 -21.11
C LEU A 321 -1.42 5.66 -21.66
N ASP A 322 -0.86 6.24 -22.72
CA ASP A 322 -1.59 7.23 -23.51
C ASP A 322 -2.79 6.57 -24.22
N GLU A 323 -3.84 7.36 -24.47
CA GLU A 323 -5.09 6.86 -25.04
C GLU A 323 -4.88 6.15 -26.39
N LEU A 324 -4.00 6.65 -27.25
CA LEU A 324 -3.77 6.07 -28.58
C LEU A 324 -3.09 4.70 -28.47
N THR A 325 -2.05 4.59 -27.65
CA THR A 325 -1.38 3.32 -27.34
C THR A 325 -2.33 2.34 -26.68
N PHE A 326 -3.10 2.78 -25.69
CA PHE A 326 -4.11 1.94 -25.04
C PHE A 326 -5.11 1.37 -26.06
N ARG A 327 -5.68 2.19 -26.95
CA ARG A 327 -6.64 1.72 -27.97
C ARG A 327 -6.04 0.70 -28.92
N ARG A 328 -4.78 0.92 -29.33
CA ARG A 328 -4.04 0.00 -30.19
C ARG A 328 -3.80 -1.33 -29.50
N LEU A 329 -3.24 -1.31 -28.29
CA LEU A 329 -2.97 -2.52 -27.51
C LEU A 329 -4.25 -3.25 -27.10
N GLN A 330 -5.34 -2.53 -26.80
CA GLN A 330 -6.64 -3.14 -26.53
C GLN A 330 -7.19 -3.88 -27.76
N SER A 331 -7.00 -3.32 -28.96
CA SER A 331 -7.41 -3.96 -30.21
C SER A 331 -6.56 -5.20 -30.51
N LEU A 332 -5.26 -5.11 -30.25
CA LEU A 332 -4.34 -6.24 -30.33
C LEU A 332 -4.73 -7.36 -29.36
N GLN A 333 -4.95 -7.04 -28.08
CA GLN A 333 -5.40 -7.99 -27.06
C GLN A 333 -6.64 -8.77 -27.51
N LYS A 334 -7.65 -8.08 -28.04
CA LYS A 334 -8.88 -8.72 -28.54
C LYS A 334 -8.61 -9.75 -29.64
N LYS A 335 -7.65 -9.48 -30.53
CA LYS A 335 -7.26 -10.44 -31.58
C LYS A 335 -6.45 -11.61 -31.02
N LEU A 336 -5.57 -11.36 -30.06
CA LEU A 336 -4.74 -12.41 -29.46
C LEU A 336 -5.55 -13.44 -28.66
N VAL A 337 -6.72 -13.07 -28.14
CA VAL A 337 -7.64 -14.04 -27.49
C VAL A 337 -7.98 -15.20 -28.43
N ASP A 338 -8.18 -14.94 -29.72
CA ASP A 338 -8.56 -15.97 -30.69
C ASP A 338 -7.36 -16.51 -31.49
N ALA A 339 -6.29 -15.71 -31.63
CA ALA A 339 -5.13 -16.07 -32.44
C ALA A 339 -4.09 -16.93 -31.71
N VAL A 340 -4.02 -16.85 -30.37
CA VAL A 340 -3.03 -17.59 -29.57
C VAL A 340 -3.69 -18.82 -28.93
N PRO A 341 -3.04 -20.01 -28.98
CA PRO A 341 -3.52 -21.17 -28.24
C PRO A 341 -3.31 -20.96 -26.73
N HIS A 342 -4.39 -21.03 -25.96
CA HIS A 342 -4.34 -20.86 -24.50
C HIS A 342 -4.21 -22.20 -23.78
N VAL A 343 -3.36 -22.21 -22.74
CA VAL A 343 -3.17 -23.39 -21.88
C VAL A 343 -4.51 -23.84 -21.31
N ALA A 344 -4.79 -25.14 -21.41
CA ALA A 344 -6.05 -25.77 -20.99
C ALA A 344 -7.32 -25.18 -21.63
N GLY A 345 -7.22 -24.45 -22.75
CA GLY A 345 -8.36 -23.82 -23.42
C GLY A 345 -9.04 -22.72 -22.59
N LEU A 346 -8.33 -22.16 -21.59
CA LEU A 346 -8.85 -21.10 -20.74
C LEU A 346 -8.97 -19.78 -21.52
N ASN A 347 -10.02 -19.01 -21.27
CA ASN A 347 -10.20 -17.70 -21.88
C ASN A 347 -9.53 -16.61 -21.02
N PRO A 348 -8.44 -15.97 -21.49
CA PRO A 348 -7.73 -14.96 -20.71
C PRO A 348 -8.59 -13.72 -20.43
N ARG A 349 -9.49 -13.34 -21.35
CA ARG A 349 -10.40 -12.20 -21.14
C ARG A 349 -11.39 -12.48 -20.02
N SER A 350 -11.97 -13.68 -19.98
CA SER A 350 -12.86 -14.08 -18.89
C SER A 350 -12.14 -14.18 -17.55
N PHE A 351 -10.88 -14.61 -17.55
CA PHE A 351 -10.05 -14.64 -16.35
C PHE A 351 -9.85 -13.25 -15.73
N ARG A 352 -9.60 -12.22 -16.55
CA ARG A 352 -9.36 -10.83 -16.10
C ARG A 352 -10.61 -10.06 -15.67
N GLN A 353 -11.81 -10.62 -15.83
CA GLN A 353 -13.04 -9.96 -15.39
C GLN A 353 -13.13 -9.85 -13.86
N PHE A 354 -13.65 -8.72 -13.40
CA PHE A 354 -13.86 -8.45 -11.97
C PHE A 354 -14.67 -9.55 -11.28
N ARG A 355 -14.22 -9.99 -10.11
CA ARG A 355 -14.88 -11.01 -9.29
C ARG A 355 -15.60 -10.38 -8.12
N SER A 356 -16.94 -10.45 -8.11
CA SER A 356 -17.78 -9.91 -7.05
C SER A 356 -18.30 -10.95 -6.03
N ASN A 357 -17.94 -12.22 -6.20
CA ASN A 357 -18.38 -13.35 -5.37
C ASN A 357 -19.90 -13.36 -5.08
N GLY A 358 -20.71 -13.18 -6.12
CA GLY A 358 -22.18 -13.17 -6.02
C GLY A 358 -22.79 -11.85 -5.55
N LYS A 359 -21.99 -10.85 -5.16
CA LYS A 359 -22.48 -9.49 -4.90
C LYS A 359 -22.85 -8.81 -6.22
N ALA A 360 -23.92 -8.01 -6.19
CA ALA A 360 -24.33 -7.22 -7.34
C ALA A 360 -23.21 -6.23 -7.70
N HIS A 361 -22.68 -6.35 -8.92
CA HIS A 361 -21.62 -5.50 -9.44
C HIS A 361 -22.02 -4.97 -10.80
N ARG A 362 -21.83 -3.67 -11.01
CA ARG A 362 -21.97 -3.08 -12.33
C ARG A 362 -20.57 -3.09 -12.96
N PRO A 363 -20.32 -3.87 -14.04
CA PRO A 363 -19.00 -3.94 -14.64
C PRO A 363 -18.47 -2.54 -14.96
N GLY A 364 -17.25 -2.27 -14.50
CA GLY A 364 -16.53 -1.06 -14.85
C GLY A 364 -16.07 -1.06 -16.30
N PRO A 365 -15.51 0.06 -16.78
CA PRO A 365 -14.87 0.11 -18.09
C PRO A 365 -13.68 -0.87 -18.17
N ASP A 366 -13.58 -1.59 -19.29
CA ASP A 366 -12.44 -2.45 -19.64
C ASP A 366 -11.28 -1.56 -20.08
N SER A 367 -10.59 -0.97 -19.10
CA SER A 367 -9.59 0.09 -19.28
C SER A 367 -8.19 -0.31 -18.82
N ILE A 368 -7.93 -1.61 -18.67
CA ILE A 368 -6.59 -2.17 -18.40
C ILE A 368 -6.33 -3.25 -19.46
N VAL A 369 -5.15 -3.20 -20.08
CA VAL A 369 -4.68 -4.24 -21.00
C VAL A 369 -3.78 -5.22 -20.26
N ASP A 370 -3.85 -6.50 -20.63
CA ASP A 370 -3.08 -7.59 -20.05
C ASP A 370 -1.76 -7.77 -20.79
N CYS A 371 -0.68 -7.29 -20.18
CA CYS A 371 0.65 -7.35 -20.79
C CYS A 371 1.13 -8.80 -21.00
N GLU A 372 0.74 -9.74 -20.15
CA GLU A 372 1.08 -11.16 -20.31
C GLU A 372 0.54 -11.71 -21.64
N LEU A 373 -0.72 -11.39 -21.96
CA LEU A 373 -1.30 -11.77 -23.24
C LEU A 373 -0.65 -11.03 -24.40
N LEU A 374 -0.36 -9.73 -24.24
CA LEU A 374 0.27 -8.93 -25.30
C LEU A 374 1.67 -9.45 -25.67
N CYS A 375 2.45 -9.94 -24.71
CA CYS A 375 3.78 -10.52 -24.96
C CYS A 375 3.75 -11.73 -25.91
N HIS A 376 2.62 -12.44 -26.01
CA HIS A 376 2.48 -13.56 -26.95
C HIS A 376 2.53 -13.10 -28.41
N TYR A 377 2.22 -11.84 -28.71
CA TYR A 377 2.33 -11.31 -30.08
C TYR A 377 3.75 -11.46 -30.64
N GLU A 378 4.78 -11.22 -29.82
CA GLU A 378 6.17 -11.32 -30.24
C GLU A 378 6.59 -12.76 -30.54
N MET A 379 5.91 -13.74 -29.93
CA MET A 379 6.17 -15.17 -30.11
C MET A 379 5.49 -15.75 -31.36
N LEU A 380 4.56 -15.04 -31.99
CA LEU A 380 3.89 -15.50 -33.21
C LEU A 380 4.84 -15.49 -34.42
N PRO A 381 4.62 -16.33 -35.44
CA PRO A 381 5.32 -16.22 -36.72
C PRO A 381 5.17 -14.83 -37.35
N LEU A 382 6.17 -14.38 -38.10
CA LEU A 382 6.18 -13.04 -38.71
C LEU A 382 4.95 -12.77 -39.59
N GLU A 383 4.50 -13.77 -40.35
CA GLU A 383 3.32 -13.66 -41.23
C GLU A 383 2.05 -13.36 -40.43
N GLU A 384 1.83 -14.10 -39.34
CA GLU A 384 0.69 -13.87 -38.42
C GLU A 384 0.79 -12.51 -37.73
N GLN A 385 1.99 -12.10 -37.29
CA GLN A 385 2.21 -10.78 -36.71
C GLN A 385 1.79 -9.66 -37.68
N LEU A 386 2.17 -9.77 -38.96
CA LEU A 386 1.83 -8.79 -40.00
C LEU A 386 0.33 -8.81 -40.31
N GLU A 387 -0.27 -10.00 -40.41
CA GLU A 387 -1.69 -10.14 -40.67
C GLU A 387 -2.54 -9.53 -39.55
N ILE A 388 -2.25 -9.87 -38.29
CA ILE A 388 -2.95 -9.33 -37.11
C ILE A 388 -2.80 -7.80 -37.07
N ALA A 389 -1.59 -7.28 -37.30
CA ALA A 389 -1.36 -5.83 -37.32
C ALA A 389 -2.22 -5.13 -38.38
N HIS A 390 -2.28 -5.69 -39.59
CA HIS A 390 -3.13 -5.19 -40.67
C HIS A 390 -4.62 -5.24 -40.31
N GLN A 391 -5.09 -6.35 -39.73
CA GLN A 391 -6.49 -6.52 -39.32
C GLN A 391 -6.95 -5.51 -38.26
N ILE A 392 -6.05 -5.04 -37.39
CA ILE A 392 -6.36 -4.01 -36.37
C ILE A 392 -6.05 -2.58 -36.86
N GLY A 393 -5.69 -2.40 -38.13
CA GLY A 393 -5.45 -1.09 -38.72
C GLY A 393 -4.15 -0.42 -38.26
N THR A 394 -3.10 -1.21 -37.97
CA THR A 394 -1.79 -0.68 -37.57
C THR A 394 -0.64 -1.43 -38.24
N THR A 395 0.60 -1.13 -37.85
CA THR A 395 1.79 -1.81 -38.35
C THR A 395 2.47 -2.60 -37.23
N ARG A 396 3.11 -3.72 -37.58
CA ARG A 396 3.95 -4.50 -36.66
C ARG A 396 4.98 -3.61 -35.95
N SER A 397 5.63 -2.72 -36.69
CA SER A 397 6.61 -1.79 -36.14
C SER A 397 6.03 -0.90 -35.04
N GLN A 398 4.80 -0.41 -35.22
CA GLN A 398 4.15 0.44 -34.22
C GLN A 398 3.78 -0.35 -32.95
N ILE A 399 3.30 -1.58 -33.10
CA ILE A 399 3.00 -2.48 -31.98
C ILE A 399 4.26 -2.73 -31.17
N LEU A 400 5.34 -3.18 -31.83
CA LEU A 400 6.61 -3.47 -31.15
C LEU A 400 7.22 -2.22 -30.53
N SER A 401 7.10 -1.06 -31.18
CA SER A 401 7.52 0.21 -30.57
C SER A 401 6.78 0.46 -29.27
N ASN A 402 5.46 0.26 -29.23
CA ASN A 402 4.67 0.50 -28.02
C ASN A 402 4.99 -0.50 -26.89
N LEU A 403 5.20 -1.78 -27.21
CA LEU A 403 5.62 -2.77 -26.23
C LEU A 403 7.02 -2.45 -25.68
N ASN A 404 7.95 -2.06 -26.55
CA ASN A 404 9.29 -1.64 -26.15
C ASN A 404 9.29 -0.37 -25.30
N ASP A 405 8.50 0.65 -25.67
CA ASP A 405 8.37 1.88 -24.88
C ASP A 405 7.82 1.55 -23.48
N LEU A 406 6.86 0.62 -23.36
CA LEU A 406 6.36 0.17 -22.07
C LEU A 406 7.45 -0.51 -21.24
N THR A 407 8.17 -1.48 -21.82
CA THR A 407 9.28 -2.19 -21.16
C THR A 407 10.39 -1.23 -20.71
N LEU A 408 10.76 -0.25 -21.55
CA LEU A 408 11.74 0.76 -21.20
C LEU A 408 11.24 1.69 -20.10
N GLY A 409 9.98 2.14 -20.19
CA GLY A 409 9.36 3.02 -19.21
C GLY A 409 9.25 2.39 -17.82
N THR A 410 9.14 1.06 -17.74
CA THR A 410 9.04 0.28 -16.49
C THR A 410 10.32 -0.45 -16.10
N SER A 411 11.45 -0.15 -16.74
CA SER A 411 12.76 -0.73 -16.39
C SER A 411 13.32 -0.11 -15.11
N PHE A 412 12.77 -0.51 -13.96
CA PHE A 412 13.11 0.06 -12.65
C PHE A 412 14.33 -0.59 -11.96
N LEU A 413 14.69 -1.82 -12.36
CA LEU A 413 15.69 -2.67 -11.69
C LEU A 413 16.89 -2.94 -12.60
#